data_AF-A0A4X1VCJ3-F1
#
_entry.id   AF-A0A4X1VCJ3-F1
#
_cell.length_a   1.000
_cell.length_b   1.000
_cell.length_c   1.000
_cell.angle_alpha   90.00
_cell.angle_beta   90.00
_cell.angle_gamma   90.00
#
_symmetry.space_group_name_H-M   'P 1'
#
loop_
_entity.id
_entity.type
_entity.pdbx_description
1 polymer ?
#
loop_
_entity_poly.entity_id
_entity_poly.type
_entity_poly.pdbx_seq_one_letter_code
_entity_poly.pdbx_strand_id
1 'polypeptide(L)'
;MRFPAQLLGLLLLWVPGSSGAIVLTQSPLSLSVSPGEPASISCRSSQSLLHSDGASLLYWYQQKPGQSPRLLIYYATNRATGVPDRFTGSGSGTDFTLKISRVEAEDVGVYYCQQIIHSPPTVIQPLAKTPLLWAQLHTCVSCLGSRGAEALSLCKRQKRENQQQRVQLRPVDQQSLSSSSDPTC
;
A
#
# COMPACT_ATOMS: atom_id res chain seq x y z
N MET A 1 -11.59 -41.33 -48.31
CA MET A 1 -12.20 -40.02 -47.98
C MET A 1 -11.56 -39.53 -46.69
N ARG A 2 -10.58 -38.63 -46.77
CA ARG A 2 -9.86 -38.06 -45.61
C ARG A 2 -10.63 -36.82 -45.14
N PHE A 3 -11.42 -36.96 -44.08
CA PHE A 3 -12.04 -35.82 -43.41
C PHE A 3 -10.92 -34.93 -42.82
N PRO A 4 -10.94 -33.61 -43.07
CA PRO A 4 -9.78 -32.77 -42.87
C PRO A 4 -9.62 -32.50 -41.37
N ALA A 5 -8.43 -32.77 -40.84
CA ALA A 5 -7.98 -32.34 -39.52
C ALA A 5 -7.95 -30.80 -39.34
N GLN A 6 -8.50 -30.04 -40.30
CA GLN A 6 -8.55 -28.58 -40.32
C GLN A 6 -9.72 -28.00 -39.53
N LEU A 7 -10.79 -28.77 -39.25
CA LEU A 7 -11.90 -28.27 -38.42
C LEU A 7 -11.56 -28.18 -36.92
N LEU A 8 -10.65 -29.05 -36.43
CA LEU A 8 -10.20 -29.04 -35.03
C LEU A 8 -9.32 -27.82 -34.70
N GLY A 9 -8.60 -27.27 -35.70
CA GLY A 9 -7.80 -26.06 -35.53
C GLY A 9 -8.64 -24.80 -35.32
N LEU A 10 -9.82 -24.72 -35.95
CA LEU A 10 -10.75 -23.60 -35.81
C LEU A 10 -11.42 -23.54 -34.43
N LEU A 11 -11.57 -24.69 -33.75
CA LEU A 11 -12.18 -24.76 -32.42
C LEU A 11 -11.28 -24.21 -31.30
N LEU A 12 -9.96 -24.15 -31.51
CA LEU A 12 -8.98 -23.65 -30.53
C LEU A 12 -8.75 -22.13 -30.60
N LEU A 13 -9.26 -21.44 -31.63
CA LEU A 13 -9.17 -19.98 -31.77
C LEU A 13 -10.26 -19.21 -31.00
N TRP A 14 -11.09 -19.92 -30.24
CA TRP A 14 -12.23 -19.39 -29.49
C TRP A 14 -12.12 -19.65 -27.99
N VAL A 15 -10.92 -19.59 -27.44
CA VAL A 15 -10.77 -19.42 -26.00
C VAL A 15 -10.71 -17.92 -25.73
N PRO A 16 -11.77 -17.28 -25.20
CA PRO A 16 -11.64 -15.95 -24.65
C PRO A 16 -10.49 -15.98 -23.65
N GLY A 17 -9.49 -15.13 -23.83
CA GLY A 17 -8.37 -15.03 -22.90
C GLY A 17 -8.93 -14.87 -21.50
N SER A 18 -8.62 -15.82 -20.61
CA SER A 18 -9.02 -15.75 -19.22
C SER A 18 -8.33 -14.54 -18.59
N SER A 19 -9.06 -13.45 -18.38
CA SER A 19 -8.57 -12.27 -17.67
C SER A 19 -8.39 -12.65 -16.20
N GLY A 20 -7.15 -12.98 -15.80
CA GLY A 20 -6.81 -13.23 -14.41
C GLY A 20 -7.05 -12.00 -13.53
N ALA A 21 -7.24 -12.19 -12.22
CA ALA A 21 -7.44 -11.10 -11.27
C ALA A 21 -6.21 -10.15 -11.21
N ILE A 22 -6.44 -8.84 -11.06
CA ILE A 22 -5.37 -7.82 -11.04
C ILE A 22 -4.74 -7.69 -9.65
N VAL A 23 -3.63 -8.35 -9.40
CA VAL A 23 -2.94 -8.32 -8.10
C VAL A 23 -2.24 -6.97 -7.90
N LEU A 24 -2.40 -6.38 -6.72
CA LEU A 24 -1.68 -5.17 -6.30
C LEU A 24 -0.59 -5.53 -5.29
N THR A 25 0.61 -4.99 -5.48
CA THR A 25 1.77 -5.23 -4.63
C THR A 25 2.29 -3.90 -4.12
N GLN A 26 2.23 -3.69 -2.81
CA GLN A 26 2.71 -2.46 -2.17
C GLN A 26 4.10 -2.63 -1.53
N SER A 27 4.89 -1.56 -1.54
CA SER A 27 6.17 -1.51 -0.84
C SER A 27 6.50 -0.10 -0.34
N PRO A 28 7.22 0.02 0.79
CA PRO A 28 7.62 -1.06 1.72
C PRO A 28 6.43 -1.61 2.53
N LEU A 29 6.62 -2.60 3.41
CA LEU A 29 5.57 -3.09 4.34
C LEU A 29 5.50 -2.32 5.65
N SER A 30 6.54 -1.58 5.96
CA SER A 30 6.52 -0.64 7.07
C SER A 30 7.57 0.39 6.77
N LEU A 31 7.23 1.64 7.05
CA LEU A 31 8.13 2.75 6.90
C LEU A 31 8.14 3.53 8.22
N SER A 32 9.32 3.87 8.69
CA SER A 32 9.47 4.65 9.91
C SER A 32 10.24 5.91 9.51
N VAL A 33 9.59 7.07 9.62
CA VAL A 33 10.11 8.35 9.11
C VAL A 33 10.09 9.38 10.23
N SER A 34 11.06 10.28 10.26
CA SER A 34 11.06 11.37 11.23
C SER A 34 10.10 12.47 10.77
N PRO A 35 9.46 13.22 11.69
CA PRO A 35 8.63 14.36 11.29
C PRO A 35 9.41 15.33 10.39
N GLY A 36 8.78 15.81 9.32
CA GLY A 36 9.38 16.70 8.34
C GLY A 36 10.17 16.01 7.23
N GLU A 37 10.58 14.75 7.38
CA GLU A 37 11.20 13.98 6.32
C GLU A 37 10.15 13.50 5.29
N PRO A 38 10.55 13.27 4.03
CA PRO A 38 9.64 12.74 3.02
C PRO A 38 9.42 11.23 3.18
N ALA A 39 8.22 10.77 2.81
CA ALA A 39 7.87 9.35 2.68
C ALA A 39 7.43 9.03 1.26
N SER A 40 7.69 7.80 0.81
CA SER A 40 7.26 7.30 -0.49
C SER A 40 6.76 5.86 -0.36
N ILE A 41 5.65 5.58 -1.02
CA ILE A 41 4.97 4.29 -1.02
C ILE A 41 4.68 3.91 -2.47
N SER A 42 5.18 2.75 -2.88
CA SER A 42 4.95 2.23 -4.23
C SER A 42 3.83 1.22 -4.25
N CYS A 43 3.05 1.21 -5.33
CA CYS A 43 2.06 0.21 -5.65
C CYS A 43 2.26 -0.26 -7.09
N ARG A 44 2.43 -1.56 -7.27
CA ARG A 44 2.57 -2.20 -8.58
C ARG A 44 1.38 -3.09 -8.85
N SER A 45 0.74 -2.96 -10.00
CA SER A 45 -0.31 -3.87 -10.47
C SER A 45 0.25 -4.93 -11.40
N SER A 46 -0.39 -6.11 -11.42
CA SER A 46 -0.03 -7.20 -12.34
C SER A 46 -0.43 -6.93 -13.80
N GLN A 47 -1.35 -5.98 -14.02
CA GLN A 47 -1.87 -5.58 -15.32
C GLN A 47 -1.98 -4.06 -15.40
N SER A 48 -1.97 -3.52 -16.62
CA SER A 48 -2.12 -2.08 -16.84
C SER A 48 -3.46 -1.59 -16.31
N LEU A 49 -3.43 -0.52 -15.50
CA LEU A 49 -4.60 0.19 -15.02
C LEU A 49 -4.98 1.41 -15.88
N LEU A 50 -4.37 1.52 -17.06
CA LEU A 50 -4.63 2.62 -17.98
C LEU A 50 -5.97 2.37 -18.70
N HIS A 51 -6.91 3.28 -18.52
CA HIS A 51 -8.17 3.28 -19.23
C HIS A 51 -8.02 3.87 -20.64
N SER A 52 -9.02 3.61 -21.49
CA SER A 52 -9.02 4.04 -22.89
C SER A 52 -8.99 5.55 -23.10
N ASP A 53 -9.41 6.32 -22.10
CA ASP A 53 -9.37 7.79 -22.06
C ASP A 53 -8.00 8.35 -21.59
N GLY A 54 -7.04 7.46 -21.28
CA GLY A 54 -5.74 7.82 -20.72
C GLY A 54 -5.71 8.00 -19.20
N ALA A 55 -6.84 7.85 -18.50
CA ALA A 55 -6.89 7.91 -17.05
C ALA A 55 -6.32 6.64 -16.41
N SER A 56 -5.57 6.80 -15.31
CA SER A 56 -5.09 5.66 -14.54
C SER A 56 -6.04 5.34 -13.40
N LEU A 57 -6.66 4.16 -13.41
CA LEU A 57 -7.74 3.77 -12.51
C LEU A 57 -7.24 3.25 -11.15
N LEU A 58 -6.43 4.07 -10.46
CA LEU A 58 -5.84 3.77 -9.16
C LEU A 58 -6.14 4.84 -8.11
N TYR A 59 -6.52 4.40 -6.91
CA TYR A 59 -6.91 5.25 -5.78
C TYR A 59 -5.99 4.95 -4.60
N TRP A 60 -5.62 5.98 -3.84
CA TRP A 60 -4.86 5.87 -2.60
C TRP A 60 -5.69 6.29 -1.42
N TYR A 61 -5.61 5.52 -0.35
CA TYR A 61 -6.34 5.78 0.89
C TYR A 61 -5.40 5.75 2.10
N GLN A 62 -5.84 6.41 3.16
CA GLN A 62 -5.28 6.32 4.50
C GLN A 62 -6.35 5.81 5.46
N GLN A 63 -5.97 4.90 6.34
CA GLN A 63 -6.78 4.47 7.46
C GLN A 63 -6.03 4.68 8.76
N LYS A 64 -6.59 5.53 9.63
CA LYS A 64 -6.09 5.72 10.99
C LYS A 64 -6.71 4.68 11.93
N PRO A 65 -6.04 4.31 13.04
CA PRO A 65 -6.61 3.39 14.01
C PRO A 65 -8.00 3.83 14.47
N GLY A 66 -9.00 2.94 14.34
CA GLY A 66 -10.38 3.21 14.74
C GLY A 66 -11.16 4.15 13.81
N GLN A 67 -10.60 4.55 12.67
CA GLN A 67 -11.28 5.38 11.67
C GLN A 67 -11.56 4.59 10.39
N SER A 68 -12.56 5.07 9.64
CA SER A 68 -12.82 4.58 8.30
C SER A 68 -11.68 4.99 7.34
N PRO A 69 -11.48 4.22 6.26
CA PRO A 69 -10.86 4.67 5.03
C PRO A 69 -11.11 6.14 4.68
N ARG A 70 -10.03 6.91 4.47
CA ARG A 70 -10.09 8.25 3.88
C ARG A 70 -9.36 8.26 2.55
N LEU A 71 -10.05 8.72 1.50
CA LEU A 71 -9.45 8.91 0.18
C LEU A 71 -8.41 10.05 0.22
N LEU A 72 -7.23 9.78 -0.33
CA LEU A 72 -6.15 10.75 -0.48
C LEU A 72 -6.00 11.22 -1.93
N ILE A 73 -5.79 10.26 -2.83
CA ILE A 73 -5.56 10.49 -4.26
C ILE A 73 -6.51 9.58 -5.05
N TYR A 74 -7.09 10.11 -6.11
CA TYR A 74 -7.91 9.38 -7.07
C TYR A 74 -7.34 9.57 -8.48
N TYR A 75 -7.67 8.66 -9.39
CA TYR A 75 -7.08 8.61 -10.74
C TYR A 75 -5.55 8.74 -10.79
N ALA A 76 -4.86 8.09 -9.85
CA ALA A 76 -3.42 8.06 -9.61
C ALA A 76 -2.74 9.40 -9.24
N THR A 77 -3.27 10.55 -9.67
CA THR A 77 -2.61 11.86 -9.55
C THR A 77 -3.48 12.92 -8.88
N ASN A 78 -4.81 12.81 -8.94
CA ASN A 78 -5.70 13.86 -8.46
C ASN A 78 -5.88 13.78 -6.95
N ARG A 79 -5.57 14.86 -6.25
CA ARG A 79 -5.73 14.94 -4.80
C ARG A 79 -7.18 15.22 -4.42
N ALA A 80 -7.71 14.47 -3.45
CA ALA A 80 -9.07 14.67 -2.95
C ALA A 80 -9.19 15.98 -2.15
N THR A 81 -10.40 16.55 -2.10
CA THR A 81 -10.67 17.80 -1.38
C THR A 81 -10.35 17.68 0.11
N GLY A 82 -9.70 18.70 0.67
CA GLY A 82 -9.31 18.74 2.09
C GLY A 82 -8.10 17.88 2.44
N VAL A 83 -7.45 17.24 1.47
CA VAL A 83 -6.16 16.55 1.67
C VAL A 83 -5.03 17.57 1.54
N PRO A 84 -4.07 17.61 2.48
CA PRO A 84 -2.94 18.54 2.43
C PRO A 84 -2.10 18.42 1.15
N ASP A 85 -1.51 19.53 0.72
CA ASP A 85 -0.73 19.62 -0.52
C ASP A 85 0.55 18.78 -0.51
N ARG A 86 1.06 18.45 0.69
CA ARG A 86 2.17 17.53 0.92
C ARG A 86 1.93 16.12 0.38
N PHE A 87 0.68 15.72 0.13
CA PHE A 87 0.36 14.45 -0.52
C PHE A 87 0.31 14.62 -2.03
N THR A 88 1.05 13.78 -2.73
CA THR A 88 1.10 13.74 -4.21
C THR A 88 1.10 12.30 -4.69
N GLY A 89 0.27 11.99 -5.67
CA GLY A 89 0.30 10.72 -6.38
C GLY A 89 0.94 10.87 -7.77
N SER A 90 1.58 9.81 -8.23
CA SER A 90 2.20 9.72 -9.56
C SER A 90 2.15 8.28 -10.08
N GLY A 91 2.31 8.13 -11.39
CA GLY A 91 2.41 6.83 -12.06
C GLY A 91 1.30 6.57 -13.05
N SER A 92 1.48 5.51 -13.84
CA SER A 92 0.57 5.12 -14.93
C SER A 92 0.84 3.68 -15.34
N GLY A 93 -0.13 3.04 -15.98
CA GLY A 93 0.02 1.66 -16.44
C GLY A 93 0.08 0.71 -15.24
N THR A 94 1.28 0.27 -14.87
CA THR A 94 1.48 -0.74 -13.82
C THR A 94 2.12 -0.23 -12.53
N ASP A 95 2.72 0.96 -12.56
CA ASP A 95 3.59 1.44 -11.48
C ASP A 95 3.11 2.79 -10.96
N PHE A 96 2.84 2.83 -9.66
CA PHE A 96 2.26 3.95 -8.97
C PHE A 96 3.03 4.29 -7.70
N THR A 97 3.02 5.56 -7.32
CA THR A 97 3.69 6.05 -6.12
C THR A 97 2.85 7.12 -5.43
N LEU A 98 2.70 6.97 -4.12
CA LEU A 98 2.23 8.01 -3.22
C LEU A 98 3.44 8.61 -2.50
N LYS A 99 3.61 9.92 -2.59
CA LYS A 99 4.65 10.67 -1.91
C LYS A 99 4.04 11.63 -0.91
N ILE A 100 4.63 11.67 0.28
CA ILE A 100 4.37 12.66 1.34
C ILE A 100 5.63 13.49 1.45
N SER A 101 5.58 14.78 1.10
CA SER A 101 6.79 15.61 1.04
C SER A 101 7.37 15.95 2.41
N ARG A 102 6.51 16.07 3.43
CA ARG A 102 6.88 16.30 4.83
C ARG A 102 5.91 15.54 5.72
N VAL A 103 6.37 14.50 6.38
CA VAL A 103 5.51 13.68 7.25
C VAL A 103 5.18 14.43 8.55
N GLU A 104 3.92 14.39 8.96
CA GLU A 104 3.41 14.99 10.20
C GLU A 104 2.81 13.95 11.15
N ALA A 105 2.51 14.33 12.40
CA ALA A 105 2.06 13.39 13.44
C ALA A 105 0.73 12.73 13.14
N GLU A 106 -0.15 13.45 12.46
CA GLU A 106 -1.42 12.95 12.01
C GLU A 106 -1.31 11.99 10.80
N ASP A 107 -0.15 11.89 10.15
CA ASP A 107 0.04 11.05 8.97
C ASP A 107 0.26 9.57 9.34
N VAL A 108 0.36 9.26 10.63
CA VAL A 108 0.43 7.88 11.16
C VAL A 108 -0.85 7.13 10.82
N GLY A 109 -0.70 6.06 10.03
CA GLY A 109 -1.81 5.22 9.60
C GLY A 109 -1.35 4.11 8.66
N VAL A 110 -2.32 3.33 8.20
CA VAL A 110 -2.16 2.34 7.14
C VAL A 110 -2.56 2.95 5.81
N TYR A 111 -1.76 2.75 4.78
CA TYR A 111 -2.01 3.27 3.44
C TYR A 111 -2.22 2.12 2.46
N TYR A 112 -3.19 2.25 1.57
CA TYR A 112 -3.44 1.23 0.55
C TYR A 112 -3.78 1.83 -0.80
N CYS A 113 -3.38 1.13 -1.84
CA CYS A 113 -3.80 1.40 -3.21
C CYS A 113 -4.95 0.47 -3.60
N GLN A 114 -5.85 0.96 -4.45
CA GLN A 114 -6.99 0.21 -4.96
C GLN A 114 -7.12 0.47 -6.46
N GLN A 115 -7.36 -0.59 -7.23
CA GLN A 115 -7.77 -0.52 -8.63
C GLN A 115 -9.30 -0.55 -8.71
N ILE A 116 -9.88 0.12 -9.71
CA ILE A 116 -11.35 0.19 -9.93
C ILE A 116 -11.80 -0.39 -11.28
N ILE A 117 -10.96 -1.19 -11.94
CA ILE A 117 -11.24 -1.85 -13.23
C ILE A 117 -12.19 -3.04 -13.06
N HIS A 118 -11.95 -3.86 -12.04
CA HIS A 118 -12.74 -5.08 -11.80
C HIS A 118 -13.15 -5.20 -10.33
N SER A 119 -14.44 -5.48 -10.10
CA SER A 119 -14.99 -5.94 -8.82
C SER A 119 -15.11 -7.48 -8.84
N PRO A 120 -14.74 -8.19 -7.76
CA PRO A 120 -14.36 -7.70 -6.43
C PRO A 120 -12.86 -7.32 -6.33
N PRO A 121 -12.48 -6.48 -5.35
CA PRO A 121 -11.11 -6.00 -5.17
C PRO A 121 -10.13 -7.17 -5.00
N THR A 122 -8.97 -7.03 -5.65
CA THR A 122 -8.01 -8.12 -5.77
C THR A 122 -7.06 -8.19 -4.56
N VAL A 123 -6.60 -9.41 -4.28
CA VAL A 123 -5.63 -9.75 -3.24
C VAL A 123 -4.41 -8.82 -3.32
N ILE A 124 -4.14 -8.06 -2.25
CA ILE A 124 -2.88 -7.34 -2.09
C ILE A 124 -1.85 -8.33 -1.60
N GLN A 125 -0.80 -8.57 -2.40
CA GLN A 125 0.31 -9.39 -1.96
C GLN A 125 1.42 -8.50 -1.41
N PRO A 126 1.82 -8.67 -0.14
CA PRO A 126 3.01 -8.02 0.35
C PRO A 126 4.24 -8.60 -0.37
N LEU A 127 5.12 -7.74 -0.87
CA LEU A 127 6.43 -8.22 -1.30
C LEU A 127 7.20 -8.67 -0.06
N ALA A 128 7.21 -9.98 0.18
CA ALA A 128 7.97 -10.59 1.24
C ALA A 128 9.47 -10.35 0.98
N LYS A 129 10.04 -9.34 1.64
CA LYS A 129 11.45 -9.42 1.99
C LYS A 129 11.51 -10.37 3.17
N THR A 130 12.16 -11.51 2.94
CA THR A 130 12.51 -12.51 3.95
C THR A 130 12.98 -11.76 5.20
N PRO A 131 12.30 -11.89 6.34
CA PRO A 131 12.82 -11.33 7.56
C PRO A 131 14.03 -12.19 7.92
N LEU A 132 15.24 -11.64 7.76
CA LEU A 132 16.42 -12.17 8.43
C LEU A 132 16.21 -11.95 9.93
N LEU A 133 15.41 -12.85 10.53
CA LEU A 133 14.98 -12.90 11.93
C LEU A 133 16.14 -13.11 12.93
N TRP A 134 17.40 -12.93 12.52
CA TRP A 134 18.57 -13.12 13.37
C TRP A 134 19.39 -11.85 13.65
N ALA A 135 19.06 -10.69 13.07
CA ALA A 135 19.91 -9.49 13.22
C ALA A 135 19.46 -8.44 14.28
N GLN A 136 18.42 -8.70 15.08
CA GLN A 136 17.86 -7.68 16.01
C GLN A 136 17.71 -8.12 17.47
N LEU A 137 18.48 -9.13 17.91
CA LEU A 137 18.53 -9.54 19.32
C LEU A 137 19.82 -9.13 20.06
N HIS A 138 20.60 -8.18 19.55
CA HIS A 138 21.81 -7.70 20.23
C HIS A 138 21.94 -6.17 20.27
N THR A 139 21.02 -5.48 20.93
CA THR A 139 21.30 -4.08 21.34
C THR A 139 20.73 -3.65 22.69
N CYS A 140 20.28 -4.58 23.54
CA CYS A 140 19.77 -4.22 24.87
C CYS A 140 20.52 -4.90 26.03
N VAL A 141 21.85 -5.04 25.94
CA VAL A 141 22.68 -5.58 27.04
C VAL A 141 23.48 -4.48 27.77
N SER A 142 23.57 -3.25 27.25
CA SER A 142 24.39 -2.20 27.87
C SER A 142 23.74 -1.46 29.06
N CYS A 143 22.50 -1.77 29.45
CA CYS A 143 21.79 -1.01 30.50
C CYS A 143 21.77 -1.66 31.90
N LEU A 144 22.38 -2.83 32.12
CA LEU A 144 22.35 -3.48 33.44
C LEU A 144 23.33 -2.89 34.47
N GLY A 145 24.01 -1.78 34.18
CA GLY A 145 25.13 -1.29 34.98
C GLY A 145 24.95 0.01 35.79
N SER A 146 23.79 0.68 35.83
CA SER A 146 23.71 1.98 36.52
C SER A 146 22.35 2.31 37.15
N ARG A 147 22.42 2.84 38.38
CA ARG A 147 21.35 3.21 39.32
C ARG A 147 20.08 3.84 38.69
N GLY A 148 19.06 2.99 38.44
CA GLY A 148 17.75 3.03 39.12
C GLY A 148 16.68 4.07 38.75
N ALA A 149 16.98 5.32 38.41
CA ALA A 149 15.89 6.32 38.18
C ALA A 149 16.19 7.34 37.07
N GLU A 150 17.44 7.80 36.98
CA GLU A 150 17.85 8.83 36.01
C GLU A 150 17.90 8.26 34.58
N ALA A 151 18.38 7.01 34.44
CA ALA A 151 18.40 6.27 33.19
C ALA A 151 17.00 6.01 32.60
N LEU A 152 15.96 5.86 33.44
CA LEU A 152 14.59 5.66 32.98
C LEU A 152 14.01 6.94 32.37
N SER A 153 14.37 8.11 32.92
CA SER A 153 13.96 9.41 32.39
C SER A 153 14.64 9.72 31.05
N LEU A 154 15.93 9.41 30.93
CA LEU A 154 16.70 9.53 29.69
C LEU A 154 16.25 8.52 28.64
N CYS A 155 15.91 7.28 29.01
CA CYS A 155 15.34 6.30 28.07
C CYS A 155 13.93 6.70 27.61
N LYS A 156 13.09 7.27 28.50
CA LYS A 156 11.80 7.86 28.12
C LYS A 156 11.96 9.09 27.22
N ARG A 157 12.98 9.91 27.45
CA ARG A 157 13.31 11.10 26.64
C ARG A 157 13.89 10.71 25.29
N GLN A 158 14.83 9.77 25.24
CA GLN A 158 15.37 9.17 24.02
C GLN A 158 14.30 8.42 23.21
N LYS A 159 13.30 7.81 23.87
CA LYS A 159 12.13 7.19 23.22
C LYS A 159 11.13 8.22 22.68
N ARG A 160 11.10 9.43 23.25
CA ARG A 160 10.34 10.58 22.72
C ARG A 160 11.12 11.33 21.64
N GLU A 161 12.44 11.39 21.72
CA GLU A 161 13.32 12.01 20.70
C GLU A 161 13.52 11.07 19.49
N ASN A 162 13.51 9.74 19.68
CA ASN A 162 13.28 8.74 18.62
C ASN A 162 11.78 8.53 18.33
N GLN A 163 10.96 9.59 18.37
CA GLN A 163 9.58 9.59 17.84
C GLN A 163 9.60 9.46 16.31
N GLN A 164 10.10 8.33 15.82
CA GLN A 164 9.94 7.92 14.43
C GLN A 164 8.43 7.73 14.21
N GLN A 165 7.80 8.58 13.39
CA GLN A 165 6.42 8.37 12.96
C GLN A 165 6.41 7.11 12.08
N ARG A 166 5.81 6.06 12.63
CA ARG A 166 5.70 4.79 11.93
C ARG A 166 4.49 4.85 11.00
N VAL A 167 4.74 5.12 9.73
CA VAL A 167 3.79 4.90 8.64
C VAL A 167 3.81 3.41 8.32
N GLN A 168 2.87 2.66 8.88
CA GLN A 168 2.88 1.20 8.79
C GLN A 168 2.00 0.71 7.64
N LEU A 169 2.59 0.02 6.67
CA LEU A 169 1.90 -0.57 5.52
C LEU A 169 1.56 -2.02 5.85
N ARG A 170 0.59 -2.25 6.73
CA ARG A 170 0.16 -3.63 6.95
C ARG A 170 -0.43 -4.21 5.66
N PRO A 171 -0.16 -5.48 5.33
CA PRO A 171 -1.05 -6.24 4.47
C PRO A 171 -2.43 -6.16 5.13
N VAL A 172 -3.36 -5.50 4.47
CA VAL A 172 -4.74 -5.40 4.97
C VAL A 172 -5.49 -6.59 4.41
N ASP A 173 -6.02 -7.43 5.28
CA ASP A 173 -7.11 -8.34 4.95
C ASP A 173 -8.34 -7.49 4.57
N GLN A 174 -8.43 -7.19 3.27
CA GLN A 174 -9.41 -6.28 2.66
C GLN A 174 -10.85 -6.76 2.78
N GLN A 175 -11.06 -7.95 3.34
CA GLN A 175 -12.35 -8.55 3.66
C GLN A 175 -13.17 -7.75 4.68
N SER A 176 -12.54 -6.78 5.38
CA SER A 176 -13.21 -5.84 6.29
C SER A 176 -13.73 -4.56 5.63
N LEU A 177 -13.44 -4.32 4.35
CA LEU A 177 -13.84 -3.11 3.60
C LEU A 177 -15.13 -3.30 2.78
N SER A 178 -15.58 -4.55 2.60
CA SER A 178 -16.83 -4.86 1.91
C SER A 178 -18.09 -4.56 2.75
N SER A 179 -17.95 -4.20 4.02
CA SER A 179 -19.09 -3.84 4.88
C SER A 179 -19.49 -2.36 4.81
N SER A 180 -18.73 -1.50 4.11
CA SER A 180 -19.03 -0.06 3.99
C SER A 180 -19.26 0.43 2.57
N SER A 181 -19.34 -0.48 1.59
CA SER A 181 -19.60 -0.17 0.18
C SER A 181 -20.92 -0.82 -0.25
N ASP A 182 -21.98 -0.56 0.50
CA ASP A 182 -23.34 -0.63 -0.03
C ASP A 182 -23.55 0.59 -0.94
N PRO A 183 -23.69 0.43 -2.27
CA PRO A 183 -24.05 1.50 -3.17
C PRO A 183 -25.58 1.54 -3.29
N THR A 184 -26.29 1.64 -2.15
CA THR A 184 -27.71 1.97 -2.16
C THR A 184 -27.87 3.48 -2.00
N CYS A 185 -27.45 4.18 -3.06
CA CYS A 185 -28.16 5.29 -3.69
C CYS A 185 -27.88 5.19 -5.19
#